data_AF-A0AAV9T8D4-F1
#
_entry.id   AF-A0AAV9T8D4-F1
#
_cell.length_a   1.000
_cell.length_b   1.000
_cell.length_c   1.000
_cell.angle_alpha   90.00
_cell.angle_beta   90.00
_cell.angle_gamma   90.00
#
_symmetry.space_group_name_H-M   'P 1'
#
loop_
_entity.id
_entity.type
_entity.pdbx_description
1 polymer ?
#
loop_
_entity_poly.entity_id
_entity_poly.type
_entity_poly.pdbx_seq_one_letter_code
_entity_poly.pdbx_strand_id
1 'polypeptide(L)'
;MASNNNHKERKFSHLPLSTSGPISCALTGSALLNTPYLNKGTAFPEDERREFNLTGLLPQSVHRLEQQLDRAYAQYSIRPDDLAKNTFLTSLKEQNEVLYYRLLQENLPEMFSIVYTPTEGDAIQKFSHLFRRPDGCFLNINDIDRVYHDLAQWGRPEDIDYIVVTDGEEILGIGDQGVGGVLISVAKLVLTTVCAGIHPNRTLPVVLDCGTDNERFLNDDLYLGLRQKRVRGDKYDRFVDEFVKACRRLYPRAYIHFEDFGLANARRILDRYRPHIPCFNDDIQGTGCVTLAAIMAALHVSKLKLSDLRLVIFGAGSAGVGIADQVRDAIAAEGNIDKKEAAKQIWLVDRPGLLTNESELSAAQTSFARDSSEWKGKDGSLLEVVKTVKPNVLIGTSTKPKAFTEEIVRAMAEGVERPIILPLSNPTYLHEAVPKDIYKWTDGKALVATGSPFGPVTGPWGEEGEDIEIGIAECNNSVVFPGIGLGSVLSRASLVTDKMLVAAVQGVASLSPALEDQREPLLPGVEDVWDVSVRIARNVIKAAVEEGVATEEGIPDNDEDLDEWIREQMWYPKYRPLKLVALNEASREAKGEMKVAGSLAKVGNW
;
A
#
# COMPACT_ATOMS: atom_id res chain seq x y z
N MET A 1 5.25 -24.11 -20.70
CA MET A 1 5.81 -25.47 -20.64
C MET A 1 6.28 -25.73 -19.22
N ALA A 2 5.72 -26.72 -18.53
CA ALA A 2 6.33 -27.47 -17.43
C ALA A 2 5.33 -28.52 -16.92
N SER A 3 5.23 -29.66 -17.64
CA SER A 3 4.65 -30.88 -17.09
C SER A 3 5.80 -31.77 -16.61
N ASN A 4 6.05 -31.78 -15.31
CA ASN A 4 6.67 -32.88 -14.56
C ASN A 4 6.84 -32.45 -13.10
N ASN A 5 5.87 -32.78 -12.23
CA ASN A 5 6.07 -32.68 -10.78
C ASN A 5 6.36 -34.07 -10.22
N ASN A 6 7.64 -34.40 -10.15
CA ASN A 6 8.16 -35.24 -9.07
C ASN A 6 7.78 -34.56 -7.76
N HIS A 7 6.98 -35.21 -6.92
CA HIS A 7 6.75 -34.79 -5.53
C HIS A 7 8.04 -34.95 -4.72
N LYS A 8 9.00 -34.02 -4.88
CA LYS A 8 9.86 -33.67 -3.75
C LYS A 8 8.99 -32.83 -2.82
N GLU A 9 8.83 -33.25 -1.57
CA GLU A 9 8.29 -32.39 -0.54
C GLU A 9 9.08 -31.07 -0.56
N ARG A 10 8.38 -29.96 -0.72
CA ARG A 10 9.02 -28.64 -0.68
C ARG A 10 9.60 -28.44 0.72
N LYS A 11 10.82 -27.90 0.79
CA LYS A 11 11.63 -27.80 2.02
C LYS A 11 10.84 -27.16 3.18
N PHE A 12 10.00 -26.19 2.87
CA PHE A 12 9.27 -25.36 3.81
C PHE A 12 7.75 -25.65 3.90
N SER A 13 7.29 -26.79 3.37
CA SER A 13 5.85 -27.16 3.37
C SER A 13 5.25 -27.39 4.77
N HIS A 14 6.08 -27.45 5.81
CA HIS A 14 5.65 -27.60 7.21
C HIS A 14 5.29 -26.26 7.89
N LEU A 15 5.60 -25.12 7.25
CA LEU A 15 5.37 -23.80 7.83
C LEU A 15 3.88 -23.52 8.04
N PRO A 16 3.50 -22.78 9.09
CA PRO A 16 2.09 -22.55 9.45
C PRO A 16 1.30 -21.80 8.37
N LEU A 17 1.98 -20.96 7.59
CA LEU A 17 1.38 -20.20 6.49
C LEU A 17 1.59 -20.87 5.12
N SER A 18 2.10 -22.12 5.08
CA SER A 18 2.30 -22.82 3.81
C SER A 18 1.00 -22.93 3.03
N THR A 19 1.09 -22.61 1.74
CA THR A 19 -0.06 -22.68 0.82
C THR A 19 -0.01 -23.91 -0.09
N SER A 20 0.81 -24.91 0.27
CA SER A 20 0.89 -26.19 -0.44
C SER A 20 0.03 -27.28 0.20
N GLY A 21 -0.35 -28.28 -0.59
CA GLY A 21 -1.21 -29.40 -0.15
C GLY A 21 -2.72 -29.09 -0.14
N PRO A 22 -3.55 -30.01 0.34
CA PRO A 22 -5.01 -29.87 0.40
C PRO A 22 -5.47 -28.93 1.53
N ILE A 23 -6.66 -28.33 1.36
CA ILE A 23 -7.34 -27.53 2.40
C ILE A 23 -8.35 -28.42 3.12
N SER A 24 -8.32 -28.46 4.45
CA SER A 24 -9.34 -29.15 5.23
C SER A 24 -10.68 -28.42 5.11
N CYS A 25 -11.78 -29.14 4.90
CA CYS A 25 -13.12 -28.58 4.73
C CYS A 25 -14.16 -29.43 5.47
N ALA A 26 -14.98 -28.81 6.31
CA ALA A 26 -16.10 -29.44 7.00
C ALA A 26 -17.46 -29.07 6.38
N LEU A 27 -17.47 -28.11 5.46
CA LEU A 27 -18.69 -27.63 4.81
C LEU A 27 -19.05 -28.51 3.62
N THR A 28 -20.34 -28.72 3.41
CA THR A 28 -20.89 -29.44 2.26
C THR A 28 -22.09 -28.68 1.69
N GLY A 29 -22.53 -29.05 0.47
CA GLY A 29 -23.71 -28.47 -0.17
C GLY A 29 -23.62 -26.95 -0.32
N SER A 30 -24.75 -26.26 -0.13
CA SER A 30 -24.84 -24.81 -0.28
C SER A 30 -23.95 -24.01 0.67
N ALA A 31 -23.64 -24.53 1.87
CA ALA A 31 -22.75 -23.85 2.81
C ALA A 31 -21.32 -23.72 2.24
N LEU A 32 -20.84 -24.79 1.60
CA LEU A 32 -19.55 -24.77 0.89
C LEU A 32 -19.58 -23.80 -0.30
N LEU A 33 -20.64 -23.84 -1.12
CA LEU A 33 -20.78 -22.93 -2.27
C LEU A 33 -20.88 -21.45 -1.88
N ASN A 34 -21.40 -21.15 -0.69
CA ASN A 34 -21.54 -19.80 -0.15
C ASN A 34 -20.30 -19.34 0.65
N THR A 35 -19.23 -20.14 0.70
CA THR A 35 -17.97 -19.80 1.38
C THR A 35 -16.90 -19.42 0.33
N PRO A 36 -16.62 -18.13 0.09
CA PRO A 36 -15.94 -17.69 -1.14
C PRO A 36 -14.53 -18.24 -1.34
N TYR A 37 -13.77 -18.47 -0.26
CA TYR A 37 -12.40 -18.99 -0.35
C TYR A 37 -12.33 -20.52 -0.51
N LEU A 38 -13.40 -21.24 -0.19
CA LEU A 38 -13.51 -22.69 -0.42
C LEU A 38 -14.27 -23.00 -1.72
N ASN A 39 -15.06 -22.05 -2.22
CA ASN A 39 -15.88 -22.22 -3.41
C ASN A 39 -15.02 -22.25 -4.68
N LYS A 40 -15.20 -23.31 -5.48
CA LYS A 40 -14.60 -23.46 -6.81
C LYS A 40 -15.61 -23.26 -7.94
N GLY A 41 -16.88 -23.06 -7.62
CA GLY A 41 -17.98 -23.00 -8.59
C GLY A 41 -17.97 -24.19 -9.55
N THR A 42 -18.03 -23.94 -10.86
CA THR A 42 -17.97 -25.01 -11.88
C THR A 42 -16.66 -25.79 -11.92
N ALA A 43 -15.62 -25.37 -11.18
CA ALA A 43 -14.31 -26.02 -11.14
C ALA A 43 -14.14 -27.06 -10.03
N PHE A 44 -15.18 -27.34 -9.23
CA PHE A 44 -15.18 -28.53 -8.38
C PHE A 44 -15.07 -29.79 -9.26
N PRO A 45 -14.06 -30.67 -9.04
CA PRO A 45 -13.92 -31.93 -9.76
C PRO A 45 -15.02 -32.93 -9.34
N GLU A 46 -15.24 -33.97 -10.16
CA GLU A 46 -16.38 -34.89 -9.98
C GLU A 46 -16.37 -35.62 -8.63
N ASP A 47 -15.20 -35.99 -8.15
CA ASP A 47 -14.98 -36.63 -6.85
C ASP A 47 -15.35 -35.69 -5.70
N GLU A 48 -14.83 -34.45 -5.68
CA GLU A 48 -15.21 -33.45 -4.69
C GLU A 48 -16.72 -33.12 -4.76
N ARG A 49 -17.32 -33.07 -5.96
CA ARG A 49 -18.77 -32.84 -6.09
C ARG A 49 -19.61 -33.94 -5.44
N ARG A 50 -19.14 -35.18 -5.45
CA ARG A 50 -19.81 -36.30 -4.76
C ARG A 50 -19.52 -36.26 -3.27
N GLU A 51 -18.25 -36.11 -2.88
CA GLU A 51 -17.81 -36.10 -1.48
C GLU A 51 -18.46 -34.97 -0.67
N PHE A 52 -18.57 -33.77 -1.26
CA PHE A 52 -19.12 -32.59 -0.60
C PHE A 52 -20.60 -32.31 -0.92
N ASN A 53 -21.34 -33.30 -1.46
CA ASN A 53 -22.78 -33.19 -1.77
C ASN A 53 -23.14 -31.99 -2.67
N LEU A 54 -22.36 -31.76 -3.72
CA LEU A 54 -22.56 -30.67 -4.69
C LEU A 54 -23.25 -31.15 -5.99
N THR A 55 -23.40 -32.46 -6.16
CA THR A 55 -24.11 -33.03 -7.32
C THR A 55 -25.56 -32.56 -7.33
N GLY A 56 -25.97 -31.93 -8.42
CA GLY A 56 -27.30 -31.31 -8.57
C GLY A 56 -27.38 -29.83 -8.18
N LEU A 57 -26.34 -29.28 -7.50
CA LEU A 57 -26.26 -27.84 -7.19
C LEU A 57 -25.48 -27.06 -8.26
N LEU A 58 -24.70 -27.75 -9.10
CA LEU A 58 -23.86 -27.17 -10.14
C LEU A 58 -24.20 -27.75 -11.52
N PRO A 59 -24.00 -26.98 -12.60
CA PRO A 59 -24.03 -27.51 -13.96
C PRO A 59 -23.07 -28.70 -14.14
N GLN A 60 -23.43 -29.68 -14.96
CA GLN A 60 -22.69 -30.96 -15.08
C GLN A 60 -21.25 -30.79 -15.60
N SER A 61 -21.01 -29.81 -16.47
CA SER A 61 -19.66 -29.55 -16.99
C SER A 61 -18.70 -29.13 -15.88
N VAL A 62 -17.57 -29.82 -15.77
CA VAL A 62 -16.43 -29.42 -14.92
C VAL A 62 -15.52 -28.51 -15.74
N HIS A 63 -15.32 -27.30 -15.25
CA HIS A 63 -14.49 -26.30 -15.91
C HIS A 63 -13.14 -26.18 -15.21
N ARG A 64 -12.10 -25.87 -15.97
CA ARG A 64 -10.82 -25.43 -15.38
C ARG A 64 -10.94 -23.98 -14.90
N LEU A 65 -10.03 -23.57 -14.02
CA LEU A 65 -9.94 -22.17 -13.55
C LEU A 65 -9.80 -21.21 -14.74
N GLU A 66 -9.00 -21.56 -15.76
CA GLU A 66 -8.82 -20.73 -16.96
C GLU A 66 -10.14 -20.45 -17.69
N GLN A 67 -11.03 -21.45 -17.79
CA GLN A 67 -12.33 -21.25 -18.44
C GLN A 67 -13.29 -20.39 -17.59
N GLN A 68 -13.09 -20.35 -16.28
CA GLN A 68 -13.82 -19.42 -15.42
C GLN A 68 -13.28 -18.00 -15.56
N LEU A 69 -11.96 -17.84 -15.75
CA LEU A 69 -11.34 -16.54 -16.04
C LEU A 69 -11.87 -15.97 -17.35
N ASP A 70 -11.90 -16.75 -18.43
CA ASP A 70 -12.44 -16.30 -19.72
C ASP A 70 -13.88 -15.76 -19.57
N ARG A 71 -14.71 -16.45 -18.78
CA ARG A 71 -16.08 -16.03 -18.50
C ARG A 71 -16.14 -14.76 -17.65
N ALA A 72 -15.36 -14.69 -16.57
CA ALA A 72 -15.35 -13.56 -15.67
C ALA A 72 -14.81 -12.30 -16.39
N TYR A 73 -13.75 -12.44 -17.17
CA TYR A 73 -13.21 -11.38 -18.01
C TYR A 73 -14.23 -10.90 -19.03
N ALA A 74 -14.90 -11.81 -19.76
CA ALA A 74 -15.96 -11.41 -20.70
C ALA A 74 -17.11 -10.65 -20.02
N GLN A 75 -17.51 -11.02 -18.80
CA GLN A 75 -18.53 -10.31 -18.04
C GLN A 75 -18.06 -8.94 -17.56
N TYR A 76 -16.80 -8.84 -17.16
CA TYR A 76 -16.13 -7.60 -16.79
C TYR A 76 -16.01 -6.64 -18.00
N SER A 77 -15.57 -7.12 -19.17
CA SER A 77 -15.35 -6.28 -20.36
C SER A 77 -16.63 -5.67 -20.94
N ILE A 78 -17.79 -6.28 -20.69
CA ILE A 78 -19.10 -5.72 -21.12
C ILE A 78 -19.69 -4.72 -20.13
N ARG A 79 -19.02 -4.45 -18.99
CA ARG A 79 -19.50 -3.43 -18.05
C ARG A 79 -19.38 -2.05 -18.70
N PRO A 80 -20.38 -1.16 -18.49
CA PRO A 80 -20.47 0.10 -19.22
C PRO A 80 -19.43 1.15 -18.80
N ASP A 81 -18.95 1.09 -17.56
CA ASP A 81 -18.03 2.06 -16.96
C ASP A 81 -17.20 1.40 -15.85
N ASP A 82 -16.20 2.12 -15.36
CA ASP A 82 -15.22 1.61 -14.40
C ASP A 82 -15.83 1.34 -13.02
N LEU A 83 -16.84 2.11 -12.60
CA LEU A 83 -17.55 1.83 -11.34
C LEU A 83 -18.38 0.54 -11.44
N ALA A 84 -18.99 0.27 -12.59
CA ALA A 84 -19.70 -0.97 -12.85
C ALA A 84 -18.73 -2.18 -12.93
N LYS A 85 -17.51 -1.98 -13.43
CA LYS A 85 -16.42 -2.96 -13.36
C LYS A 85 -16.00 -3.23 -11.91
N ASN A 86 -15.76 -2.20 -11.12
CA ASN A 86 -15.43 -2.31 -9.70
C ASN A 86 -16.53 -3.07 -8.93
N THR A 87 -17.80 -2.70 -9.11
CA THR A 87 -18.94 -3.38 -8.50
C THR A 87 -19.04 -4.86 -8.91
N PHE A 88 -18.73 -5.19 -10.17
CA PHE A 88 -18.67 -6.58 -10.62
C PHE A 88 -17.57 -7.35 -9.90
N LEU A 89 -16.38 -6.76 -9.78
CA LEU A 89 -15.23 -7.34 -9.09
C LEU A 89 -15.52 -7.57 -7.59
N THR A 90 -16.17 -6.63 -6.91
CA THR A 90 -16.64 -6.81 -5.52
C THR A 90 -17.60 -7.99 -5.40
N SER A 91 -18.58 -8.08 -6.29
CA SER A 91 -19.52 -9.23 -6.33
C SER A 91 -18.82 -10.56 -6.61
N LEU A 92 -17.79 -10.56 -7.46
CA LEU A 92 -16.99 -11.75 -7.76
C LEU A 92 -16.20 -12.21 -6.54
N LYS A 93 -15.55 -11.28 -5.83
CA LYS A 93 -14.82 -11.55 -4.57
C LYS A 93 -15.72 -12.23 -3.54
N GLU A 94 -16.95 -11.74 -3.37
CA GLU A 94 -17.94 -12.30 -2.44
C GLU A 94 -18.48 -13.68 -2.82
N GLN A 95 -18.25 -14.14 -4.05
CA GLN A 95 -18.72 -15.44 -4.53
C GLN A 95 -17.58 -16.44 -4.62
N ASN A 96 -16.41 -16.01 -5.09
CA ASN A 96 -15.27 -16.86 -5.36
C ASN A 96 -13.98 -16.04 -5.31
N GLU A 97 -13.30 -16.14 -4.17
CA GLU A 97 -12.12 -15.32 -3.88
C GLU A 97 -10.90 -15.72 -4.71
N VAL A 98 -10.72 -17.02 -4.98
CA VAL A 98 -9.65 -17.53 -5.85
C VAL A 98 -9.83 -17.00 -7.27
N LEU A 99 -11.04 -17.05 -7.83
CA LEU A 99 -11.31 -16.55 -9.18
C LEU A 99 -11.12 -15.02 -9.27
N TYR A 100 -11.57 -14.28 -8.25
CA TYR A 100 -11.36 -12.84 -8.15
C TYR A 100 -9.88 -12.46 -8.21
N TYR A 101 -9.05 -12.99 -7.31
CA TYR A 101 -7.63 -12.66 -7.29
C TYR A 101 -6.88 -13.21 -8.51
N ARG A 102 -7.28 -14.37 -9.05
CA ARG A 102 -6.69 -14.91 -10.28
C ARG A 102 -6.98 -13.99 -11.47
N LEU A 103 -8.20 -13.43 -11.55
CA LEU A 103 -8.58 -12.48 -12.61
C LEU A 103 -7.75 -11.19 -12.51
N LEU A 104 -7.59 -10.64 -11.31
CA LEU A 104 -6.75 -9.47 -11.08
C LEU A 104 -5.29 -9.74 -11.44
N GLN A 105 -4.73 -10.86 -11.01
CA GLN A 105 -3.32 -11.18 -11.26
C GLN A 105 -3.00 -11.32 -12.75
N GLU A 106 -3.91 -11.90 -13.54
CA GLU A 106 -3.72 -12.08 -14.99
C GLU A 106 -3.87 -10.77 -15.77
N ASN A 107 -4.57 -9.77 -15.21
CA ASN A 107 -4.89 -8.51 -15.89
C ASN A 107 -4.54 -7.28 -15.03
N LEU A 108 -3.49 -7.38 -14.20
CA LEU A 108 -3.19 -6.39 -13.18
C LEU A 108 -3.00 -4.98 -13.76
N PRO A 109 -2.22 -4.77 -14.86
CA PRO A 109 -2.07 -3.43 -15.43
C PRO A 109 -3.39 -2.76 -15.84
N GLU A 110 -4.38 -3.55 -16.30
CA GLU A 110 -5.71 -3.03 -16.66
C GLU A 110 -6.59 -2.80 -15.43
N MET A 111 -6.62 -3.77 -14.52
CA MET A 111 -7.59 -3.79 -13.41
C MET A 111 -7.11 -3.04 -12.17
N PHE A 112 -5.83 -2.67 -12.10
CA PHE A 112 -5.26 -1.97 -10.95
C PHE A 112 -6.02 -0.67 -10.63
N SER A 113 -6.29 0.14 -11.65
CA SER A 113 -7.02 1.41 -11.52
C SER A 113 -8.50 1.23 -11.15
N ILE A 114 -9.05 0.03 -11.36
CA ILE A 114 -10.44 -0.32 -11.05
C ILE A 114 -10.61 -0.71 -9.58
N VAL A 115 -9.65 -1.44 -9.01
CA VAL A 115 -9.68 -1.90 -7.59
C VAL A 115 -8.94 -0.97 -6.63
N TYR A 116 -8.35 0.09 -7.16
CA TYR A 116 -7.67 1.13 -6.41
C TYR A 116 -7.92 2.49 -7.07
N THR A 117 -7.01 3.45 -6.93
CA THR A 117 -7.17 4.78 -7.51
C THR A 117 -7.12 4.74 -9.05
N PRO A 118 -7.98 5.50 -9.75
CA PRO A 118 -8.95 6.46 -9.20
C PRO A 118 -10.35 5.86 -8.93
N THR A 119 -10.71 4.71 -9.51
CA THR A 119 -12.10 4.20 -9.48
C THR A 119 -12.59 3.87 -8.07
N GLU A 120 -11.71 3.39 -7.19
CA GLU A 120 -12.07 3.12 -5.79
C GLU A 120 -12.49 4.41 -5.06
N GLY A 121 -11.95 5.57 -5.45
CA GLY A 121 -12.40 6.88 -4.95
C GLY A 121 -13.88 7.14 -5.28
N ASP A 122 -14.32 6.83 -6.49
CA ASP A 122 -15.73 6.94 -6.89
C ASP A 122 -16.63 5.97 -6.09
N ALA A 123 -16.13 4.76 -5.81
CA ALA A 123 -16.83 3.78 -5.00
C ALA A 123 -16.95 4.24 -3.54
N ILE A 124 -15.89 4.80 -2.96
CA ILE A 124 -15.87 5.40 -1.62
C ILE A 124 -16.90 6.53 -1.50
N GLN A 125 -16.89 7.49 -2.43
CA GLN A 125 -17.83 8.62 -2.44
C GLN A 125 -19.30 8.16 -2.50
N LYS A 126 -19.56 7.02 -3.16
CA LYS A 126 -20.89 6.43 -3.34
C LYS A 126 -21.15 5.27 -2.39
N PHE A 127 -20.29 5.01 -1.40
CA PHE A 127 -20.34 3.83 -0.54
C PHE A 127 -21.74 3.57 0.03
N SER A 128 -22.34 4.61 0.62
CA SER A 128 -23.65 4.51 1.26
C SER A 128 -24.77 4.12 0.29
N HIS A 129 -24.68 4.55 -0.97
CA HIS A 129 -25.67 4.24 -2.01
C HIS A 129 -25.40 2.90 -2.70
N LEU A 130 -24.15 2.42 -2.70
CA LEU A 130 -23.73 1.15 -3.30
C LEU A 130 -23.77 -0.03 -2.33
N PHE A 131 -23.93 0.26 -1.03
CA PHE A 131 -23.87 -0.72 0.05
C PHE A 131 -24.85 -1.88 -0.17
N ARG A 132 -24.33 -3.10 -0.04
CA ARG A 132 -25.10 -4.34 -0.20
C ARG A 132 -24.80 -5.32 0.92
N ARG A 133 -23.52 -5.62 1.11
CA ARG A 133 -23.00 -6.48 2.17
C ARG A 133 -21.83 -5.78 2.85
N PRO A 134 -21.70 -5.90 4.18
CA PRO A 134 -20.59 -5.30 4.90
C PRO A 134 -19.29 -6.07 4.62
N ASP A 135 -18.22 -5.33 4.28
CA ASP A 135 -16.83 -5.81 4.29
C ASP A 135 -16.03 -4.88 5.21
N GLY A 136 -15.47 -5.43 6.30
CA GLY A 136 -14.73 -4.69 7.31
C GLY A 136 -15.43 -4.49 8.66
N CYS A 137 -14.64 -4.08 9.65
CA CYS A 137 -15.05 -3.80 11.02
C CYS A 137 -15.34 -2.30 11.20
N PHE A 138 -16.56 -1.99 11.62
CA PHE A 138 -17.03 -0.62 11.82
C PHE A 138 -17.03 -0.33 13.32
N LEU A 139 -16.18 0.60 13.76
CA LEU A 139 -16.09 0.99 15.17
C LEU A 139 -16.70 2.38 15.36
N ASN A 140 -17.49 2.54 16.42
CA ASN A 140 -18.24 3.76 16.73
C ASN A 140 -17.58 4.55 17.85
N ILE A 141 -17.19 5.82 17.61
CA ILE A 141 -16.60 6.69 18.64
C ILE A 141 -17.52 6.98 19.83
N ASN A 142 -18.83 6.76 19.70
CA ASN A 142 -19.79 6.89 20.79
C ASN A 142 -19.86 5.65 21.69
N ASP A 143 -19.29 4.51 21.26
CA ASP A 143 -19.31 3.23 21.95
C ASP A 143 -17.89 2.71 22.21
N ILE A 144 -16.98 3.57 22.70
CA ILE A 144 -15.55 3.23 22.92
C ILE A 144 -15.39 1.95 23.76
N ASP A 145 -16.22 1.77 24.80
CA ASP A 145 -16.17 0.60 25.69
C ASP A 145 -16.52 -0.73 24.98
N ARG A 146 -17.14 -0.67 23.79
CA ARG A 146 -17.48 -1.85 22.97
C ARG A 146 -16.39 -2.25 21.98
N VAL A 147 -15.37 -1.41 21.75
CA VAL A 147 -14.34 -1.63 20.73
C VAL A 147 -13.69 -3.01 20.84
N TYR A 148 -13.32 -3.43 22.06
CA TYR A 148 -12.75 -4.75 22.28
C TYR A 148 -13.73 -5.87 21.89
N HIS A 149 -14.99 -5.78 22.32
CA HIS A 149 -16.00 -6.79 22.03
C HIS A 149 -16.25 -6.92 20.51
N ASP A 150 -16.36 -5.78 19.82
CA ASP A 150 -16.71 -5.74 18.40
C ASP A 150 -15.55 -6.21 17.52
N LEU A 151 -14.29 -5.91 17.91
CA LEU A 151 -13.11 -6.50 17.30
C LEU A 151 -13.00 -8.00 17.57
N ALA A 152 -13.33 -8.48 18.77
CA ALA A 152 -13.19 -9.88 19.17
C ALA A 152 -14.10 -10.85 18.37
N GLN A 153 -15.06 -10.33 17.61
CA GLN A 153 -15.94 -11.14 16.74
C GLN A 153 -15.24 -11.67 15.48
N TRP A 154 -14.10 -11.09 15.10
CA TRP A 154 -13.47 -11.33 13.79
C TRP A 154 -12.51 -12.53 13.78
N GLY A 155 -11.81 -12.78 14.89
CA GLY A 155 -10.91 -13.92 14.98
C GLY A 155 -10.26 -14.15 16.33
N ARG A 156 -9.44 -15.19 16.37
CA ARG A 156 -8.52 -15.51 17.47
C ARG A 156 -7.15 -14.87 17.22
N PRO A 157 -6.22 -14.92 18.19
CA PRO A 157 -4.88 -14.36 18.06
C PRO A 157 -4.12 -14.72 16.79
N GLU A 158 -4.31 -15.93 16.29
CA GLU A 158 -3.63 -16.45 15.11
C GLU A 158 -4.44 -16.31 13.83
N ASP A 159 -5.60 -15.66 13.84
CA ASP A 159 -6.45 -15.59 12.63
C ASP A 159 -6.20 -14.32 11.82
N ILE A 160 -5.66 -13.25 12.42
CA ILE A 160 -5.44 -11.94 11.79
C ILE A 160 -3.96 -11.57 11.88
N ASP A 161 -3.34 -11.36 10.72
CA ASP A 161 -1.94 -10.95 10.55
C ASP A 161 -1.80 -9.49 10.12
N TYR A 162 -2.80 -8.93 9.43
CA TYR A 162 -2.71 -7.61 8.83
C TYR A 162 -4.01 -6.84 9.01
N ILE A 163 -3.92 -5.67 9.65
CA ILE A 163 -5.04 -4.76 9.83
C ILE A 163 -4.75 -3.49 9.04
N VAL A 164 -5.65 -3.09 8.15
CA VAL A 164 -5.66 -1.71 7.62
C VAL A 164 -6.81 -0.98 8.29
N VAL A 165 -6.51 0.19 8.84
CA VAL A 165 -7.47 1.05 9.54
C VAL A 165 -7.44 2.45 8.96
N THR A 166 -8.60 3.08 8.88
CA THR A 166 -8.76 4.51 8.53
C THR A 166 -9.81 5.16 9.42
N ASP A 167 -9.76 6.49 9.56
CA ASP A 167 -10.91 7.29 10.03
C ASP A 167 -11.65 8.03 8.89
N GLY A 168 -11.20 7.81 7.64
CA GLY A 168 -11.79 8.33 6.42
C GLY A 168 -11.77 9.85 6.30
N GLU A 169 -10.93 10.56 7.06
CA GLU A 169 -10.90 12.03 7.07
C GLU A 169 -10.20 12.63 5.85
N GLU A 170 -9.14 11.99 5.36
CA GLU A 170 -8.31 12.54 4.29
C GLU A 170 -8.09 11.49 3.19
N ILE A 171 -9.18 10.94 2.63
CA ILE A 171 -9.05 9.99 1.51
C ILE A 171 -8.41 10.71 0.32
N LEU A 172 -7.30 10.17 -0.19
CA LEU A 172 -6.46 10.81 -1.20
C LEU A 172 -7.27 11.41 -2.37
N GLY A 173 -7.18 12.73 -2.54
CA GLY A 173 -7.79 13.49 -3.63
C GLY A 173 -9.30 13.76 -3.49
N ILE A 174 -9.99 13.17 -2.51
CA ILE A 174 -11.43 13.36 -2.29
C ILE A 174 -11.81 13.78 -0.86
N GLY A 175 -10.85 13.83 0.07
CA GLY A 175 -11.01 14.38 1.41
C GLY A 175 -11.90 13.53 2.33
N ASP A 176 -12.74 14.18 3.14
CA ASP A 176 -13.53 13.51 4.17
C ASP A 176 -14.69 12.66 3.59
N GLN A 177 -14.56 11.35 3.74
CA GLN A 177 -15.53 10.33 3.30
C GLN A 177 -16.23 9.59 4.45
N GLY A 178 -15.95 9.99 5.70
CA GLY A 178 -16.54 9.38 6.90
C GLY A 178 -16.44 7.85 6.89
N VAL A 179 -17.55 7.17 7.19
CA VAL A 179 -17.60 5.70 7.24
C VAL A 179 -17.31 5.02 5.90
N GLY A 180 -17.54 5.72 4.78
CA GLY A 180 -17.26 5.21 3.44
C GLY A 180 -15.76 4.93 3.21
N GLY A 181 -14.90 5.55 4.02
CA GLY A 181 -13.47 5.29 4.04
C GLY A 181 -13.11 3.82 4.27
N VAL A 182 -13.99 2.99 4.85
CA VAL A 182 -13.73 1.54 5.02
C VAL A 182 -13.25 0.86 3.72
N LEU A 183 -13.73 1.33 2.56
CA LEU A 183 -13.34 0.79 1.26
C LEU A 183 -11.85 1.02 0.95
N ILE A 184 -11.20 2.08 1.43
CA ILE A 184 -9.72 2.20 1.25
C ILE A 184 -8.99 1.12 2.05
N SER A 185 -9.48 0.79 3.25
CA SER A 185 -8.92 -0.30 4.05
C SER A 185 -9.09 -1.65 3.34
N VAL A 186 -10.23 -1.86 2.68
CA VAL A 186 -10.47 -3.05 1.85
C VAL A 186 -9.52 -3.07 0.65
N ALA A 187 -9.40 -1.97 -0.08
CA ALA A 187 -8.59 -1.87 -1.29
C ALA A 187 -7.10 -2.10 -1.01
N LYS A 188 -6.54 -1.48 0.04
CA LYS A 188 -5.16 -1.75 0.47
C LYS A 188 -4.93 -3.22 0.80
N LEU A 189 -5.87 -3.89 1.46
CA LEU A 189 -5.74 -5.31 1.75
C LEU A 189 -5.84 -6.19 0.51
N VAL A 190 -6.67 -5.83 -0.47
CA VAL A 190 -6.67 -6.46 -1.80
C VAL A 190 -5.29 -6.33 -2.44
N LEU A 191 -4.70 -5.14 -2.39
CA LEU A 191 -3.35 -4.89 -2.91
C LEU A 191 -2.29 -5.71 -2.18
N THR A 192 -2.34 -5.84 -0.85
CA THR A 192 -1.39 -6.72 -0.13
C THR A 192 -1.45 -8.18 -0.61
N THR A 193 -2.64 -8.65 -1.01
CA THR A 193 -2.84 -10.01 -1.50
C THR A 193 -2.34 -10.14 -2.95
N VAL A 194 -2.78 -9.26 -3.85
CA VAL A 194 -2.45 -9.36 -5.28
C VAL A 194 -0.99 -8.99 -5.56
N CYS A 195 -0.37 -8.12 -4.76
CA CYS A 195 1.00 -7.65 -4.95
C CYS A 195 2.05 -8.46 -4.17
N ALA A 196 1.70 -8.99 -2.98
CA ALA A 196 2.65 -9.67 -2.11
C ALA A 196 2.18 -11.04 -1.60
N GLY A 197 1.01 -11.54 -2.02
CA GLY A 197 0.54 -12.85 -1.59
C GLY A 197 0.23 -12.93 -0.09
N ILE A 198 -0.10 -11.83 0.58
CA ILE A 198 -0.62 -11.90 1.94
C ILE A 198 -1.95 -12.66 1.91
N HIS A 199 -2.14 -13.60 2.83
CA HIS A 199 -3.31 -14.48 2.81
C HIS A 199 -4.61 -13.67 3.03
N PRO A 200 -5.58 -13.69 2.09
CA PRO A 200 -6.72 -12.77 2.15
C PRO A 200 -7.67 -13.02 3.33
N ASN A 201 -7.73 -14.26 3.83
CA ASN A 201 -8.46 -14.63 5.05
C ASN A 201 -7.79 -14.21 6.37
N ARG A 202 -6.57 -13.67 6.33
CA ARG A 202 -5.81 -13.27 7.52
C ARG A 202 -5.69 -11.76 7.65
N THR A 203 -6.57 -11.04 6.96
CA THR A 203 -6.61 -9.58 6.92
C THR A 203 -7.91 -9.03 7.47
N LEU A 204 -7.86 -7.83 8.07
CA LEU A 204 -9.03 -7.17 8.65
C LEU A 204 -9.06 -5.68 8.24
N PRO A 205 -10.02 -5.26 7.40
CA PRO A 205 -10.27 -3.85 7.15
C PRO A 205 -11.03 -3.25 8.33
N VAL A 206 -10.68 -2.03 8.75
CA VAL A 206 -11.31 -1.35 9.89
C VAL A 206 -11.58 0.11 9.55
N VAL A 207 -12.74 0.62 9.96
CA VAL A 207 -13.02 2.06 9.97
C VAL A 207 -13.35 2.54 11.38
N LEU A 208 -12.72 3.64 11.78
CA LEU A 208 -13.00 4.38 13.00
C LEU A 208 -14.01 5.48 12.68
N ASP A 209 -15.31 5.19 12.79
CA ASP A 209 -16.35 6.19 12.53
C ASP A 209 -16.36 7.24 13.65
N CYS A 210 -15.73 8.38 13.35
CA CYS A 210 -15.61 9.52 14.25
C CYS A 210 -16.65 10.61 13.97
N GLY A 211 -17.61 10.37 13.07
CA GLY A 211 -18.40 11.41 12.39
C GLY A 211 -17.75 11.87 11.09
N THR A 212 -18.33 12.88 10.45
CA THR A 212 -17.79 13.50 9.23
C THR A 212 -18.04 15.00 9.23
N ASP A 213 -17.07 15.77 8.76
CA ASP A 213 -17.20 17.22 8.55
C ASP A 213 -17.76 17.55 7.17
N ASN A 214 -17.97 16.54 6.31
CA ASN A 214 -18.56 16.68 4.99
C ASN A 214 -20.07 16.95 5.07
N GLU A 215 -20.46 18.19 4.78
CA GLU A 215 -21.87 18.64 4.80
C GLU A 215 -22.78 17.84 3.87
N ARG A 216 -22.27 17.29 2.76
CA ARG A 216 -23.10 16.49 1.85
C ARG A 216 -23.59 15.22 2.53
N PHE A 217 -22.72 14.54 3.27
CA PHE A 217 -23.08 13.31 3.99
C PHE A 217 -23.94 13.58 5.22
N LEU A 218 -23.71 14.68 5.92
CA LEU A 218 -24.57 15.07 7.05
C LEU A 218 -26.03 15.34 6.61
N ASN A 219 -26.22 15.80 5.37
CA ASN A 219 -27.53 16.08 4.78
C ASN A 219 -28.06 14.97 3.86
N ASP A 220 -27.36 13.84 3.73
CA ASP A 220 -27.78 12.71 2.90
C ASP A 220 -28.53 11.67 3.73
N ASP A 221 -29.80 11.43 3.37
CA ASP A 221 -30.66 10.46 4.04
C ASP A 221 -30.24 9.00 3.86
N LEU A 222 -29.36 8.71 2.92
CA LEU A 222 -28.80 7.37 2.74
C LEU A 222 -27.42 7.22 3.39
N TYR A 223 -26.80 8.28 3.91
CA TYR A 223 -25.50 8.16 4.58
C TYR A 223 -25.57 7.18 5.76
N LEU A 224 -24.68 6.18 5.72
CA LEU A 224 -24.64 5.05 6.66
C LEU A 224 -23.84 5.33 7.94
N GLY A 225 -23.00 6.37 7.94
CA GLY A 225 -22.14 6.68 9.08
C GLY A 225 -22.82 7.56 10.12
N LEU A 226 -22.08 7.92 11.17
CA LEU A 226 -22.56 8.84 12.20
C LEU A 226 -22.85 10.23 11.59
N ARG A 227 -24.11 10.65 11.61
CA ARG A 227 -24.55 11.99 11.17
C ARG A 227 -24.26 13.06 12.23
N GLN A 228 -22.98 13.22 12.52
CA GLN A 228 -22.45 14.22 13.43
C GLN A 228 -21.11 14.72 12.90
N LYS A 229 -20.72 15.93 13.29
CA LYS A 229 -19.37 16.46 13.03
C LYS A 229 -18.31 15.60 13.68
N ARG A 230 -17.09 15.63 13.13
CA ARG A 230 -15.99 14.79 13.62
C ARG A 230 -15.68 15.12 15.07
N VAL A 231 -15.63 14.09 15.91
CA VAL A 231 -15.18 14.20 17.29
C VAL A 231 -13.66 14.37 17.29
N ARG A 232 -13.16 15.35 18.07
CA ARG A 232 -11.74 15.69 18.20
C ARG A 232 -11.29 15.65 19.66
N GLY A 233 -9.99 15.82 19.89
CA GLY A 233 -9.39 15.91 21.23
C GLY A 233 -9.43 14.59 22.00
N ASP A 234 -9.51 14.66 23.32
CA ASP A 234 -9.33 13.52 24.23
C ASP A 234 -10.28 12.33 23.95
N LYS A 235 -11.50 12.59 23.47
CA LYS A 235 -12.43 11.51 23.12
C LYS A 235 -11.94 10.72 21.90
N TYR A 236 -11.45 11.41 20.87
CA TYR A 236 -10.85 10.77 19.69
C TYR A 236 -9.60 10.00 20.09
N ASP A 237 -8.73 10.60 20.90
CA ASP A 237 -7.48 9.96 21.33
C ASP A 237 -7.72 8.69 22.15
N ARG A 238 -8.72 8.69 23.04
CA ARG A 238 -9.13 7.49 23.78
C ARG A 238 -9.70 6.42 22.86
N PHE A 239 -10.43 6.80 21.82
CA PHE A 239 -11.00 5.87 20.87
C PHE A 239 -9.92 5.15 20.05
N VAL A 240 -8.96 5.90 19.51
CA VAL A 240 -7.80 5.32 18.79
C VAL A 240 -6.95 4.45 19.72
N ASP A 241 -6.69 4.93 20.95
CA ASP A 241 -5.92 4.18 21.95
C ASP A 241 -6.58 2.86 22.32
N GLU A 242 -7.90 2.84 22.46
CA GLU A 242 -8.61 1.61 22.78
C GLU A 242 -8.72 0.65 21.61
N PHE A 243 -8.83 1.16 20.38
CA PHE A 243 -8.65 0.34 19.17
C PHE A 243 -7.28 -0.35 19.15
N VAL A 244 -6.19 0.42 19.33
CA VAL A 244 -4.84 -0.14 19.30
C VAL A 244 -4.67 -1.18 20.41
N LYS A 245 -5.06 -0.88 21.64
CA LYS A 245 -4.97 -1.81 22.78
C LYS A 245 -5.78 -3.08 22.54
N ALA A 246 -7.00 -2.96 22.03
CA ALA A 246 -7.84 -4.10 21.70
C ALA A 246 -7.20 -4.98 20.62
N CYS A 247 -6.68 -4.39 19.54
CA CYS A 247 -5.95 -5.11 18.49
C CYS A 247 -4.73 -5.83 19.06
N ARG A 248 -3.90 -5.19 19.89
CA ARG A 248 -2.71 -5.83 20.47
C ARG A 248 -3.06 -6.98 21.43
N ARG A 249 -4.20 -6.88 22.13
CA ARG A 249 -4.67 -7.94 23.04
C ARG A 249 -5.31 -9.12 22.29
N LEU A 250 -6.08 -8.84 21.24
CA LEU A 250 -6.80 -9.86 20.47
C LEU A 250 -5.92 -10.50 19.41
N TYR A 251 -5.07 -9.72 18.75
CA TYR A 251 -4.26 -10.07 17.59
C TYR A 251 -2.79 -9.63 17.79
N PRO A 252 -2.07 -10.22 18.76
CA PRO A 252 -0.73 -9.76 19.14
C PRO A 252 0.31 -9.87 18.03
N ARG A 253 0.06 -10.67 16.99
CA ARG A 253 0.93 -10.83 15.83
C ARG A 253 0.55 -9.96 14.64
N ALA A 254 -0.54 -9.20 14.75
CA ALA A 254 -1.03 -8.39 13.65
C ALA A 254 -0.17 -7.13 13.45
N TYR A 255 0.16 -6.86 12.19
CA TYR A 255 0.69 -5.61 11.69
C TYR A 255 -0.43 -4.59 11.51
N ILE A 256 -0.27 -3.37 12.03
CA ILE A 256 -1.30 -2.31 11.93
C ILE A 256 -0.87 -1.24 10.93
N HIS A 257 -1.66 -1.08 9.88
CA HIS A 257 -1.46 -0.14 8.80
C HIS A 257 -2.51 0.98 8.92
N PHE A 258 -2.05 2.20 9.20
CA PHE A 258 -2.89 3.40 9.24
C PHE A 258 -2.95 4.05 7.86
N GLU A 259 -4.14 4.32 7.34
CA GLU A 259 -4.36 4.87 6.00
C GLU A 259 -5.34 6.06 6.05
N ASP A 260 -5.06 7.11 5.29
CA ASP A 260 -5.96 8.25 5.02
C ASP A 260 -6.53 8.91 6.28
N PHE A 261 -5.70 9.01 7.32
CA PHE A 261 -6.03 9.76 8.54
C PHE A 261 -5.92 11.26 8.31
N GLY A 262 -6.73 12.03 9.03
CA GLY A 262 -6.69 13.49 8.98
C GLY A 262 -5.28 14.06 9.16
N LEU A 263 -4.98 15.17 8.46
CA LEU A 263 -3.65 15.78 8.43
C LEU A 263 -3.03 16.05 9.81
N ALA A 264 -3.85 16.45 10.79
CA ALA A 264 -3.40 16.70 12.16
C ALA A 264 -3.16 15.42 12.99
N ASN A 265 -3.69 14.28 12.54
CA ASN A 265 -3.73 13.02 13.27
C ASN A 265 -2.73 12.00 12.72
N ALA A 266 -2.59 11.85 11.41
CA ALA A 266 -1.78 10.79 10.79
C ALA A 266 -0.38 10.69 11.41
N ARG A 267 0.37 11.80 11.43
CA ARG A 267 1.71 11.85 12.02
C ARG A 267 1.71 11.63 13.53
N ARG A 268 0.78 12.27 14.25
CA ARG A 268 0.69 12.19 15.71
C ARG A 268 0.40 10.76 16.19
N ILE A 269 -0.48 10.06 15.49
CA ILE A 269 -0.81 8.65 15.73
C ILE A 269 0.42 7.79 15.44
N LEU A 270 1.05 7.96 14.28
CA LEU A 270 2.25 7.21 13.93
C LEU A 270 3.35 7.38 14.98
N ASP A 271 3.69 8.61 15.35
CA ASP A 271 4.74 8.92 16.33
C ASP A 271 4.43 8.36 17.73
N ARG A 272 3.16 8.30 18.10
CA ARG A 272 2.72 7.74 19.39
C ARG A 272 2.87 6.22 19.43
N TYR A 273 2.56 5.51 18.35
CA TYR A 273 2.46 4.05 18.39
C TYR A 273 3.67 3.32 17.79
N ARG A 274 4.36 3.88 16.79
CA ARG A 274 5.52 3.24 16.16
C ARG A 274 6.61 2.75 17.12
N PRO A 275 6.91 3.39 18.27
CA PRO A 275 7.93 2.89 19.18
C PRO A 275 7.48 1.67 20.00
N HIS A 276 6.21 1.26 19.89
CA HIS A 276 5.59 0.30 20.81
C HIS A 276 4.93 -0.89 20.11
N ILE A 277 4.58 -0.77 18.83
CA ILE A 277 3.88 -1.81 18.07
C ILE A 277 4.41 -1.90 16.63
N PRO A 278 4.20 -3.03 15.91
CA PRO A 278 4.51 -3.11 14.49
C PRO A 278 3.42 -2.39 13.71
N CYS A 279 3.59 -1.08 13.53
CA CYS A 279 2.68 -0.27 12.73
C CYS A 279 3.39 0.57 11.69
N PHE A 280 2.60 1.00 10.71
CA PHE A 280 3.03 1.75 9.56
C PHE A 280 1.92 2.69 9.10
N ASN A 281 2.29 3.82 8.52
CA ASN A 281 1.36 4.69 7.81
C ASN A 281 1.86 4.90 6.38
N ASP A 282 1.06 4.50 5.38
CA ASP A 282 1.50 4.50 3.99
C ASP A 282 1.60 5.91 3.40
N ASP A 283 0.73 6.83 3.81
CA ASP A 283 0.75 8.23 3.37
C ASP A 283 2.05 8.98 3.77
N ILE A 284 2.67 8.56 4.87
CA ILE A 284 3.91 9.15 5.40
C ILE A 284 5.11 8.27 5.02
N GLN A 285 5.12 7.02 5.49
CA GLN A 285 6.27 6.13 5.36
C GLN A 285 6.30 5.43 4.00
N GLY A 286 5.15 5.03 3.46
CA GLY A 286 5.06 4.39 2.14
C GLY A 286 5.44 5.32 1.02
N THR A 287 4.85 6.51 1.00
CA THR A 287 5.20 7.58 0.05
C THR A 287 6.66 7.99 0.19
N GLY A 288 7.18 8.05 1.43
CA GLY A 288 8.60 8.28 1.67
C GLY A 288 9.50 7.17 1.09
N CYS A 289 9.12 5.90 1.30
CA CYS A 289 9.90 4.76 0.83
C CYS A 289 9.93 4.66 -0.71
N VAL A 290 8.79 4.74 -1.38
CA VAL A 290 8.74 4.64 -2.86
C VAL A 290 9.48 5.81 -3.52
N THR A 291 9.34 7.01 -2.97
CA THR A 291 10.02 8.19 -3.48
C THR A 291 11.52 8.10 -3.27
N LEU A 292 11.97 7.65 -2.09
CA LEU A 292 13.40 7.44 -1.85
C LEU A 292 13.97 6.34 -2.77
N ALA A 293 13.22 5.29 -3.09
CA ALA A 293 13.67 4.27 -4.03
C ALA A 293 13.93 4.86 -5.42
N ALA A 294 13.02 5.73 -5.91
CA ALA A 294 13.20 6.44 -7.17
C ALA A 294 14.42 7.38 -7.12
N ILE A 295 14.62 8.08 -6.00
CA ILE A 295 15.80 8.93 -5.79
C ILE A 295 17.07 8.10 -5.82
N MET A 296 17.13 6.96 -5.13
CA MET A 296 18.32 6.10 -5.09
C MET A 296 18.67 5.54 -6.49
N ALA A 297 17.68 5.11 -7.25
CA ALA A 297 17.87 4.72 -8.65
C ALA A 297 18.40 5.90 -9.49
N ALA A 298 17.81 7.08 -9.34
CA ALA A 298 18.20 8.26 -10.09
C ALA A 298 19.61 8.77 -9.72
N LEU A 299 19.99 8.68 -8.44
CA LEU A 299 21.35 8.98 -7.97
C LEU A 299 22.37 8.00 -8.56
N HIS A 300 22.03 6.71 -8.64
CA HIS A 300 22.88 5.72 -9.30
C HIS A 300 23.13 6.09 -10.77
N VAL A 301 22.06 6.39 -11.52
CA VAL A 301 22.15 6.83 -12.93
C VAL A 301 23.00 8.11 -13.05
N SER A 302 22.85 9.03 -12.10
CA SER A 302 23.60 10.30 -12.06
C SER A 302 25.01 10.17 -11.47
N LYS A 303 25.43 8.97 -11.04
CA LYS A 303 26.72 8.70 -10.36
C LYS A 303 26.94 9.57 -9.12
N LEU A 304 25.87 9.87 -8.39
CA LEU A 304 25.86 10.63 -7.14
C LEU A 304 25.64 9.70 -5.95
N LYS A 305 26.07 10.15 -4.75
CA LYS A 305 25.78 9.47 -3.48
C LYS A 305 24.69 10.20 -2.71
N LEU A 306 24.10 9.55 -1.70
CA LEU A 306 23.16 10.22 -0.78
C LEU A 306 23.82 11.41 -0.07
N SER A 307 25.12 11.35 0.21
CA SER A 307 25.88 12.47 0.80
C SER A 307 25.99 13.71 -0.08
N ASP A 308 25.80 13.56 -1.40
CA ASP A 308 25.88 14.66 -2.37
C ASP A 308 24.52 15.36 -2.57
N LEU A 309 23.47 14.86 -1.91
CA LEU A 309 22.10 15.25 -2.16
C LEU A 309 21.85 16.71 -1.77
N ARG A 310 21.19 17.43 -2.66
CA ARG A 310 20.50 18.68 -2.35
C ARG A 310 19.05 18.54 -2.79
N LEU A 311 18.15 18.38 -1.84
CA LEU A 311 16.75 18.07 -2.06
C LEU A 311 15.86 19.28 -1.75
N VAL A 312 15.07 19.70 -2.73
CA VAL A 312 13.98 20.67 -2.53
C VAL A 312 12.64 19.95 -2.63
N ILE A 313 11.78 20.15 -1.64
CA ILE A 313 10.39 19.66 -1.65
C ILE A 313 9.45 20.86 -1.69
N PHE A 314 8.60 20.91 -2.71
CA PHE A 314 7.53 21.88 -2.87
C PHE A 314 6.19 21.27 -2.42
N GLY A 315 5.68 21.72 -1.28
CA GLY A 315 4.52 21.18 -0.59
C GLY A 315 4.93 20.37 0.65
N ALA A 316 4.91 21.00 1.83
CA ALA A 316 5.41 20.43 3.08
C ALA A 316 4.29 19.89 3.99
N GLY A 317 3.30 19.20 3.39
CA GLY A 317 2.26 18.45 4.11
C GLY A 317 2.75 17.07 4.58
N SER A 318 1.81 16.17 4.89
CA SER A 318 2.12 14.80 5.38
C SER A 318 3.06 14.04 4.45
N ALA A 319 2.75 13.99 3.14
CA ALA A 319 3.58 13.32 2.14
C ALA A 319 4.96 13.97 1.99
N GLY A 320 5.03 15.29 1.80
CA GLY A 320 6.29 16.01 1.60
C GLY A 320 7.23 15.89 2.79
N VAL A 321 6.72 16.00 4.02
CA VAL A 321 7.53 15.83 5.23
C VAL A 321 7.87 14.35 5.48
N GLY A 322 6.97 13.42 5.15
CA GLY A 322 7.26 11.99 5.19
C GLY A 322 8.40 11.57 4.26
N ILE A 323 8.44 12.11 3.04
CA ILE A 323 9.57 11.96 2.12
C ILE A 323 10.85 12.57 2.71
N ALA A 324 10.76 13.78 3.27
CA ALA A 324 11.91 14.42 3.92
C ALA A 324 12.47 13.58 5.07
N ASP A 325 11.61 12.99 5.90
CA ASP A 325 12.00 12.10 6.99
C ASP A 325 12.73 10.86 6.47
N GLN A 326 12.16 10.18 5.46
CA GLN A 326 12.75 8.96 4.92
C GLN A 326 14.11 9.22 4.27
N VAL A 327 14.24 10.33 3.53
CA VAL A 327 15.50 10.75 2.90
C VAL A 327 16.53 11.13 3.97
N ARG A 328 16.15 11.93 4.98
CA ARG A 328 17.04 12.30 6.10
C ARG A 328 17.56 11.05 6.81
N ASP A 329 16.68 10.11 7.09
CA ASP A 329 17.02 8.91 7.84
C ASP A 329 17.94 7.98 7.04
N ALA A 330 17.76 7.90 5.72
CA ALA A 330 18.67 7.20 4.83
C ALA A 330 20.06 7.87 4.75
N ILE A 331 20.12 9.20 4.61
CA ILE A 331 21.39 9.95 4.63
C ILE A 331 22.12 9.75 5.97
N ALA A 332 21.38 9.84 7.09
CA ALA A 332 21.94 9.64 8.43
C ALA A 332 22.49 8.23 8.61
N ALA A 333 21.75 7.21 8.16
CA ALA A 333 22.16 5.81 8.25
C ALA A 333 23.39 5.51 7.38
N GLU A 334 23.40 5.92 6.10
CA GLU A 334 24.51 5.68 5.18
C GLU A 334 25.77 6.47 5.58
N GLY A 335 25.60 7.73 5.96
CA GLY A 335 26.71 8.61 6.37
C GLY A 335 27.20 8.36 7.79
N ASN A 336 26.46 7.60 8.60
CA ASN A 336 26.67 7.46 10.05
C ASN A 336 26.77 8.85 10.74
N ILE A 337 25.84 9.74 10.41
CA ILE A 337 25.74 11.11 10.93
C ILE A 337 24.42 11.34 11.67
N ASP A 338 24.35 12.41 12.47
CA ASP A 338 23.13 12.79 13.16
C ASP A 338 22.03 13.23 12.18
N LYS A 339 20.77 12.89 12.50
CA LYS A 339 19.60 13.26 11.69
C LYS A 339 19.51 14.78 11.46
N LYS A 340 19.94 15.60 12.42
CA LYS A 340 19.95 17.07 12.28
C LYS A 340 20.98 17.56 11.27
N GLU A 341 22.10 16.84 11.11
CA GLU A 341 23.09 17.13 10.07
C GLU A 341 22.58 16.71 8.69
N ALA A 342 21.99 15.51 8.60
CA ALA A 342 21.34 15.02 7.38
C ALA A 342 20.23 15.97 6.89
N ALA A 343 19.43 16.52 7.80
CA ALA A 343 18.33 17.44 7.48
C ALA A 343 18.80 18.73 6.78
N LYS A 344 20.08 19.13 6.92
CA LYS A 344 20.63 20.32 6.25
C LYS A 344 20.71 20.19 4.73
N GLN A 345 20.61 18.96 4.20
CA GLN A 345 20.57 18.66 2.76
C GLN A 345 19.15 18.80 2.16
N ILE A 346 18.16 19.20 2.96
CA ILE A 346 16.75 19.22 2.58
C ILE A 346 16.18 20.63 2.81
N TRP A 347 15.45 21.13 1.83
CA TRP A 347 14.77 22.42 1.86
C TRP A 347 13.28 22.23 1.58
N LEU A 348 12.44 22.70 2.49
CA LEU A 348 10.98 22.63 2.34
C LEU A 348 10.44 23.99 1.91
N VAL A 349 9.63 24.00 0.86
CA VAL A 349 8.94 25.19 0.33
C VAL A 349 7.44 24.92 0.41
N ASP A 350 6.70 25.80 1.06
CA ASP A 350 5.23 25.68 1.19
C ASP A 350 4.56 27.04 0.92
N ARG A 351 3.30 27.22 1.32
CA ARG A 351 2.52 28.46 1.15
C ARG A 351 3.27 29.76 1.51
N PRO A 352 4.04 29.85 2.61
CA PRO A 352 4.81 31.07 2.92
C PRO A 352 6.11 31.22 2.10
N GLY A 353 6.46 30.25 1.27
CA GLY A 353 7.77 30.13 0.63
C GLY A 353 8.67 29.12 1.33
N LEU A 354 9.99 29.29 1.23
CA LEU A 354 10.96 28.49 1.97
C LEU A 354 10.66 28.55 3.48
N LEU A 355 10.57 27.38 4.11
CA LEU A 355 10.33 27.28 5.54
C LEU A 355 11.59 27.63 6.34
N THR A 356 11.46 28.64 7.19
CA THR A 356 12.51 29.12 8.10
C THR A 356 12.07 29.02 9.55
N ASN A 357 13.00 29.22 10.49
CA ASN A 357 12.71 29.31 11.92
C ASN A 357 11.79 30.48 12.33
N GLU A 358 11.48 31.41 11.42
CA GLU A 358 10.49 32.49 11.59
C GLU A 358 9.11 32.16 10.99
N SER A 359 8.99 31.04 10.28
CA SER A 359 7.71 30.58 9.73
C SER A 359 6.81 29.98 10.82
N GLU A 360 5.50 29.94 10.58
CA GLU A 360 4.60 29.12 11.37
C GLU A 360 4.76 27.66 10.93
N LEU A 361 5.32 26.82 11.81
CA LEU A 361 5.75 25.46 11.49
C LEU A 361 4.94 24.43 12.28
N SER A 362 4.62 23.31 11.64
CA SER A 362 4.22 22.11 12.36
C SER A 362 5.42 21.48 13.08
N ALA A 363 5.14 20.62 14.07
CA ALA A 363 6.18 19.86 14.76
C ALA A 363 7.04 19.04 13.77
N ALA A 364 6.42 18.49 12.72
CA ALA A 364 7.11 17.68 11.71
C ALA A 364 8.02 18.55 10.80
N GLN A 365 7.59 19.77 10.44
CA GLN A 365 8.37 20.70 9.61
C GLN A 365 9.57 21.31 10.35
N THR A 366 9.48 21.42 11.68
CA THR A 366 10.48 22.13 12.51
C THR A 366 11.90 21.61 12.31
N SER A 367 12.06 20.31 12.10
CA SER A 367 13.39 19.69 11.92
C SER A 367 14.11 20.06 10.61
N PHE A 368 13.39 20.64 9.64
CA PHE A 368 13.90 21.02 8.32
C PHE A 368 13.95 22.53 8.08
N ALA A 369 13.48 23.32 9.04
CA ALA A 369 13.42 24.77 8.90
C ALA A 369 14.84 25.37 8.80
N ARG A 370 15.04 26.27 7.82
CA ARG A 370 16.31 26.99 7.65
C ARG A 370 16.43 28.13 8.64
N ASP A 371 17.66 28.50 8.99
CA ASP A 371 17.88 29.74 9.72
C ASP A 371 17.52 30.93 8.82
N SER A 372 16.65 31.84 9.29
CA SER A 372 16.21 32.99 8.49
C SER A 372 17.37 33.87 8.02
N SER A 373 18.50 33.88 8.74
CA SER A 373 19.70 34.62 8.34
C SER A 373 20.37 34.06 7.07
N GLU A 374 20.23 32.76 6.78
CA GLU A 374 20.75 32.12 5.56
C GLU A 374 20.00 32.61 4.30
N TRP A 375 18.78 33.12 4.47
CA TRP A 375 17.91 33.54 3.38
C TRP A 375 17.67 35.06 3.31
N LYS A 376 18.46 35.83 4.06
CA LYS A 376 18.31 37.28 4.12
C LYS A 376 18.56 37.95 2.76
N GLY A 377 17.61 38.75 2.30
CA GLY A 377 17.70 39.48 1.03
C GLY A 377 17.33 38.66 -0.22
N LYS A 378 16.84 37.44 -0.04
CA LYS A 378 16.28 36.58 -1.09
C LYS A 378 14.79 36.41 -0.84
N ASP A 379 13.98 36.30 -1.89
CA ASP A 379 12.59 35.87 -1.70
C ASP A 379 12.53 34.36 -1.46
N GLY A 380 11.48 33.89 -0.77
CA GLY A 380 11.29 32.48 -0.46
C GLY A 380 10.65 31.68 -1.60
N SER A 381 10.59 32.22 -2.83
CA SER A 381 9.93 31.53 -3.95
C SER A 381 10.68 30.26 -4.35
N LEU A 382 9.95 29.29 -4.92
CA LEU A 382 10.56 28.05 -5.42
C LEU A 382 11.69 28.32 -6.42
N LEU A 383 11.51 29.31 -7.30
CA LEU A 383 12.51 29.69 -8.30
C LEU A 383 13.80 30.20 -7.65
N GLU A 384 13.71 31.12 -6.68
CA GLU A 384 14.87 31.66 -5.97
C GLU A 384 15.58 30.57 -5.15
N VAL A 385 14.80 29.66 -4.55
CA VAL A 385 15.35 28.47 -3.85
C VAL A 385 16.13 27.58 -4.82
N VAL A 386 15.57 27.26 -6.00
CA VAL A 386 16.27 26.43 -7.00
C VAL A 386 17.54 27.11 -7.49
N LYS A 387 17.50 28.41 -7.80
CA LYS A 387 18.68 29.18 -8.25
C LYS A 387 19.79 29.24 -7.19
N THR A 388 19.41 29.38 -5.92
CA THR A 388 20.38 29.44 -4.80
C THR A 388 20.94 28.06 -4.44
N VAL A 389 20.08 27.07 -4.25
CA VAL A 389 20.47 25.74 -3.73
C VAL A 389 21.12 24.89 -4.82
N LYS A 390 20.72 25.08 -6.09
CA LYS A 390 21.08 24.21 -7.23
C LYS A 390 20.80 22.74 -6.89
N PRO A 391 19.54 22.40 -6.58
CA PRO A 391 19.19 21.07 -6.10
C PRO A 391 19.44 20.00 -7.16
N ASN A 392 19.83 18.81 -6.71
CA ASN A 392 19.87 17.62 -7.54
C ASN A 392 18.47 17.03 -7.71
N VAL A 393 17.63 17.16 -6.67
CA VAL A 393 16.28 16.60 -6.61
C VAL A 393 15.26 17.67 -6.29
N LEU A 394 14.18 17.73 -7.08
CA LEU A 394 13.02 18.59 -6.88
C LEU A 394 11.77 17.73 -6.84
N ILE A 395 11.05 17.77 -5.71
CA ILE A 395 9.84 16.97 -5.47
C ILE A 395 8.64 17.89 -5.33
N GLY A 396 7.52 17.53 -5.97
CA GLY A 396 6.26 18.24 -5.89
C GLY A 396 5.21 17.40 -5.17
N THR A 397 4.71 17.88 -4.05
CA THR A 397 3.63 17.26 -3.26
C THR A 397 2.64 18.35 -2.79
N SER A 398 2.43 19.37 -3.63
CA SER A 398 1.75 20.60 -3.22
C SER A 398 0.29 20.69 -3.66
N THR A 399 -0.19 19.78 -4.50
CA THR A 399 -1.50 19.84 -5.18
C THR A 399 -1.72 21.14 -5.99
N LYS A 400 -0.62 21.80 -6.41
CA LYS A 400 -0.66 23.06 -7.16
C LYS A 400 -0.28 22.77 -8.61
N PRO A 401 -1.26 22.66 -9.53
CA PRO A 401 -0.97 22.33 -10.92
C PRO A 401 0.01 23.32 -11.55
N LYS A 402 0.91 22.82 -12.40
CA LYS A 402 1.84 23.65 -13.20
C LYS A 402 2.80 24.52 -12.37
N ALA A 403 3.06 24.15 -11.11
CA ALA A 403 3.99 24.86 -10.25
C ALA A 403 5.46 24.75 -10.70
N PHE A 404 5.84 23.66 -11.37
CA PHE A 404 7.17 23.50 -11.97
C PHE A 404 7.16 24.11 -13.37
N THR A 405 7.40 25.41 -13.43
CA THR A 405 7.43 26.16 -14.69
C THR A 405 8.70 25.86 -15.50
N GLU A 406 8.68 26.19 -16.79
CA GLU A 406 9.86 26.09 -17.66
C GLU A 406 11.08 26.81 -17.06
N GLU A 407 10.89 27.99 -16.47
CA GLU A 407 11.98 28.74 -15.85
C GLU A 407 12.62 27.97 -14.68
N ILE A 408 11.81 27.35 -13.83
CA ILE A 408 12.29 26.57 -12.68
C ILE A 408 13.03 25.32 -13.15
N VAL A 409 12.46 24.60 -14.12
CA VAL A 409 13.05 23.35 -14.64
C VAL A 409 14.36 23.63 -15.37
N ARG A 410 14.43 24.71 -16.17
CA ARG A 410 15.68 25.15 -16.81
C ARG A 410 16.73 25.60 -15.80
N ALA A 411 16.34 26.37 -14.78
CA ALA A 411 17.26 26.76 -13.71
C ALA A 411 17.84 25.55 -12.97
N MET A 412 17.06 24.47 -12.82
CA MET A 412 17.54 23.22 -12.26
C MET A 412 18.55 22.53 -13.20
N ALA A 413 18.24 22.44 -14.49
CA ALA A 413 19.11 21.84 -15.51
C ALA A 413 20.41 22.63 -15.77
N GLU A 414 20.43 23.93 -15.47
CA GLU A 414 21.66 24.74 -15.46
C GLU A 414 22.55 24.45 -14.24
N GLY A 415 21.95 24.02 -13.13
CA GLY A 415 22.63 23.76 -11.87
C GLY A 415 23.27 22.38 -11.77
N VAL A 416 22.72 21.37 -12.47
CA VAL A 416 23.16 19.97 -12.42
C VAL A 416 23.04 19.29 -13.80
N GLU A 417 23.87 18.30 -14.07
CA GLU A 417 23.91 17.60 -15.37
C GLU A 417 22.64 16.78 -15.67
N ARG A 418 22.14 16.06 -14.67
CA ARG A 418 20.95 15.20 -14.73
C ARG A 418 19.96 15.61 -13.62
N PRO A 419 19.06 16.57 -13.86
CA PRO A 419 18.12 17.02 -12.83
C PRO A 419 17.09 15.92 -12.53
N ILE A 420 16.88 15.61 -11.25
CA ILE A 420 15.89 14.62 -10.81
C ILE A 420 14.61 15.36 -10.41
N ILE A 421 13.54 15.20 -11.18
CA ILE A 421 12.30 15.98 -11.01
C ILE A 421 11.14 15.02 -10.80
N LEU A 422 10.48 15.12 -9.64
CA LEU A 422 9.44 14.21 -9.19
C LEU A 422 8.12 14.97 -8.93
N PRO A 423 7.24 15.17 -9.94
CA PRO A 423 5.90 15.72 -9.73
C PRO A 423 4.96 14.64 -9.21
N LEU A 424 4.68 14.65 -7.90
CA LEU A 424 3.98 13.55 -7.22
C LEU A 424 2.52 13.87 -6.83
N SER A 425 2.02 15.06 -7.09
CA SER A 425 0.64 15.41 -6.75
C SER A 425 -0.40 14.62 -7.54
N ASN A 426 -1.28 13.90 -6.84
CA ASN A 426 -2.33 13.06 -7.45
C ASN A 426 -3.69 13.76 -7.47
N PRO A 427 -4.52 13.54 -8.52
CA PRO A 427 -4.26 12.78 -9.75
C PRO A 427 -3.53 13.63 -10.82
N THR A 428 -3.44 13.15 -12.07
CA THR A 428 -2.69 13.79 -13.19
C THR A 428 -2.95 15.29 -13.38
N TYR A 429 -4.18 15.78 -13.17
CA TYR A 429 -4.49 17.22 -13.32
C TYR A 429 -3.94 18.10 -12.19
N LEU A 430 -3.45 17.51 -11.09
CA LEU A 430 -2.81 18.20 -9.98
C LEU A 430 -1.29 18.23 -10.05
N HIS A 431 -0.67 17.58 -11.05
CA HIS A 431 0.78 17.52 -11.19
C HIS A 431 1.42 18.91 -11.35
N GLU A 432 2.57 19.08 -10.70
CA GLU A 432 3.38 20.29 -10.77
C GLU A 432 3.94 20.54 -12.17
N ALA A 433 4.24 19.49 -12.93
CA ALA A 433 4.53 19.50 -14.36
C ALA A 433 4.28 18.11 -14.96
N VAL A 434 4.08 18.04 -16.28
CA VAL A 434 3.95 16.77 -17.00
C VAL A 434 5.31 16.33 -17.55
N PRO A 435 5.60 15.01 -17.62
CA PRO A 435 6.91 14.50 -18.08
C PRO A 435 7.36 15.06 -19.43
N LYS A 436 6.45 15.16 -20.40
CA LYS A 436 6.74 15.70 -21.75
C LYS A 436 7.37 17.09 -21.71
N ASP A 437 6.85 17.97 -20.85
CA ASP A 437 7.35 19.33 -20.73
C ASP A 437 8.72 19.33 -20.03
N ILE A 438 8.88 18.52 -18.98
CA ILE A 438 10.15 18.38 -18.25
C ILE A 438 11.28 17.93 -19.19
N TYR A 439 11.07 16.88 -19.98
CA TYR A 439 12.09 16.41 -20.92
C TYR A 439 12.39 17.45 -22.00
N LYS A 440 11.37 18.14 -22.52
CA LYS A 440 11.58 19.23 -23.48
C LYS A 440 12.42 20.37 -22.91
N TRP A 441 12.18 20.75 -21.66
CA TRP A 441 12.89 21.87 -21.01
C TRP A 441 14.31 21.51 -20.56
N THR A 442 14.63 20.22 -20.49
CA THR A 442 15.92 19.70 -20.05
C THR A 442 16.72 19.01 -21.15
N ASP A 443 16.26 19.09 -22.40
CA ASP A 443 16.86 18.40 -23.56
C ASP A 443 17.04 16.89 -23.30
N GLY A 444 16.02 16.25 -22.72
CA GLY A 444 16.01 14.82 -22.43
C GLY A 444 16.84 14.40 -21.21
N LYS A 445 17.48 15.34 -20.50
CA LYS A 445 18.44 15.03 -19.41
C LYS A 445 17.78 14.73 -18.06
N ALA A 446 16.54 15.15 -17.86
CA ALA A 446 15.88 14.94 -16.58
C ALA A 446 15.68 13.44 -16.26
N LEU A 447 15.68 13.11 -14.99
CA LEU A 447 15.24 11.83 -14.45
C LEU A 447 13.89 12.06 -13.79
N VAL A 448 12.84 11.42 -14.30
CA VAL A 448 11.45 11.72 -13.92
C VAL A 448 10.73 10.49 -13.38
N ALA A 449 10.04 10.66 -12.25
CA ALA A 449 8.99 9.76 -11.81
C ALA A 449 7.80 10.60 -11.30
N THR A 450 6.58 10.10 -11.47
CA THR A 450 5.34 10.85 -11.21
C THR A 450 4.47 10.20 -10.14
N GLY A 451 3.53 10.94 -9.58
CA GLY A 451 2.58 10.39 -8.60
C GLY A 451 1.47 9.55 -9.24
N SER A 452 1.08 9.89 -10.46
CA SER A 452 0.08 9.18 -11.28
C SER A 452 0.71 8.61 -12.55
N PRO A 453 0.09 7.63 -13.21
CA PRO A 453 0.64 7.00 -14.41
C PRO A 453 0.70 7.95 -15.61
N PHE A 454 1.80 7.89 -16.35
CA PHE A 454 1.97 8.49 -17.67
C PHE A 454 2.54 7.45 -18.64
N GLY A 455 2.12 7.52 -19.90
CA GLY A 455 2.77 6.74 -20.95
C GLY A 455 4.21 7.24 -21.21
N PRO A 456 5.01 6.45 -21.95
CA PRO A 456 6.35 6.86 -22.36
C PRO A 456 6.34 8.20 -23.14
N VAL A 457 7.47 8.91 -23.10
CA VAL A 457 7.65 10.17 -23.80
C VAL A 457 8.66 9.99 -24.92
N THR A 458 8.28 10.33 -26.15
CA THR A 458 9.16 10.36 -27.32
C THR A 458 9.68 11.77 -27.60
N GLY A 459 10.96 11.90 -27.93
CA GLY A 459 11.55 13.17 -28.41
C GLY A 459 12.97 13.03 -28.96
N PRO A 460 13.50 14.08 -29.61
CA PRO A 460 14.74 14.05 -30.40
C PRO A 460 15.98 14.23 -29.50
N TRP A 461 16.11 13.37 -28.49
CA TRP A 461 17.17 13.44 -27.47
C TRP A 461 18.18 12.30 -27.58
N GLY A 462 18.14 11.53 -28.67
CA GLY A 462 19.19 10.57 -28.99
C GLY A 462 20.54 11.25 -29.27
N GLU A 463 21.62 10.48 -29.25
CA GLU A 463 22.99 11.01 -29.37
C GLU A 463 23.21 11.74 -30.71
N GLU A 464 22.51 11.35 -31.78
CA GLU A 464 22.56 11.95 -33.11
C GLU A 464 21.35 12.85 -33.41
N GLY A 465 20.51 13.14 -32.39
CA GLY A 465 19.28 13.93 -32.52
C GLY A 465 18.08 13.13 -33.04
N GLU A 466 18.15 11.80 -33.02
CA GLU A 466 17.04 10.91 -33.33
C GLU A 466 16.00 10.86 -32.22
N ASP A 467 14.77 10.49 -32.59
CA ASP A 467 13.68 10.27 -31.64
C ASP A 467 13.96 9.02 -30.79
N ILE A 468 14.00 9.21 -29.47
CA ILE A 468 14.07 8.13 -28.48
C ILE A 468 12.82 8.13 -27.63
N GLU A 469 12.45 6.96 -27.11
CA GLU A 469 11.36 6.78 -26.16
C GLU A 469 11.93 6.62 -24.75
N ILE A 470 11.36 7.32 -23.78
CA ILE A 470 11.75 7.28 -22.36
C ILE A 470 10.54 6.85 -21.52
N GLY A 471 10.70 5.78 -20.76
CA GLY A 471 9.69 5.27 -19.84
C GLY A 471 9.52 6.16 -18.60
N ILE A 472 8.29 6.26 -18.10
CA ILE A 472 7.98 7.07 -16.91
C ILE A 472 7.61 6.15 -15.75
N ALA A 473 8.36 6.24 -14.66
CA ALA A 473 8.01 5.55 -13.43
C ALA A 473 6.87 6.26 -12.70
N GLU A 474 5.98 5.48 -12.10
CA GLU A 474 5.03 5.96 -11.10
C GLU A 474 5.57 5.64 -9.70
N CYS A 475 5.63 6.64 -8.83
CA CYS A 475 5.90 6.48 -7.41
C CYS A 475 4.67 5.91 -6.69
N ASN A 476 4.22 4.74 -7.13
CA ASN A 476 3.04 4.07 -6.60
C ASN A 476 3.40 3.31 -5.32
N ASN A 477 2.82 3.67 -4.19
CA ASN A 477 3.09 3.00 -2.91
C ASN A 477 2.88 1.47 -2.96
N SER A 478 2.04 0.98 -3.88
CA SER A 478 1.68 -0.44 -4.04
C SER A 478 2.81 -1.33 -4.52
N VAL A 479 3.92 -0.76 -5.03
CA VAL A 479 5.14 -1.56 -5.28
C VAL A 479 6.01 -1.73 -4.04
N VAL A 480 5.66 -1.08 -2.91
CA VAL A 480 6.48 -1.04 -1.69
C VAL A 480 5.77 -1.63 -0.47
N PHE A 481 4.63 -1.06 -0.06
CA PHE A 481 3.98 -1.44 1.21
C PHE A 481 3.57 -2.92 1.29
N PRO A 482 3.18 -3.61 0.17
CA PRO A 482 2.87 -5.03 0.23
C PRO A 482 4.08 -5.85 0.68
N GLY A 483 5.27 -5.57 0.15
CA GLY A 483 6.51 -6.23 0.52
C GLY A 483 6.97 -5.93 1.95
N ILE A 484 6.85 -4.67 2.40
CA ILE A 484 7.14 -4.28 3.80
C ILE A 484 6.25 -5.06 4.75
N GLY A 485 4.96 -5.09 4.44
CA GLY A 485 3.96 -5.81 5.19
C GLY A 485 4.20 -7.31 5.22
N LEU A 486 4.52 -7.93 4.07
CA LEU A 486 4.86 -9.35 3.97
C LEU A 486 6.07 -9.68 4.85
N GLY A 487 7.16 -8.91 4.75
CA GLY A 487 8.35 -9.12 5.57
C GLY A 487 8.06 -9.00 7.07
N SER A 488 7.26 -8.01 7.45
CA SER A 488 6.86 -7.78 8.86
C SER A 488 5.96 -8.89 9.40
N VAL A 489 5.00 -9.36 8.60
CA VAL A 489 4.10 -10.47 8.96
C VAL A 489 4.86 -11.77 9.11
N LEU A 490 5.70 -12.12 8.12
CA LEU A 490 6.40 -13.40 8.12
C LEU A 490 7.47 -13.48 9.22
N SER A 491 8.23 -12.40 9.45
CA SER A 491 9.20 -12.35 10.57
C SER A 491 8.56 -12.21 11.95
N ARG A 492 7.23 -12.03 12.01
CA ARG A 492 6.49 -11.67 13.24
C ARG A 492 7.17 -10.50 13.95
N ALA A 493 7.50 -9.46 13.18
CA ALA A 493 8.23 -8.31 13.70
C ALA A 493 7.48 -7.67 14.87
N SER A 494 8.17 -7.42 15.99
CA SER A 494 7.59 -6.74 17.15
C SER A 494 7.46 -5.23 16.95
N LEU A 495 8.24 -4.67 16.02
CA LEU A 495 8.27 -3.26 15.62
C LEU A 495 8.60 -3.17 14.12
N VAL A 496 8.23 -2.06 13.50
CA VAL A 496 8.76 -1.67 12.18
C VAL A 496 9.72 -0.52 12.38
N THR A 497 11.00 -0.77 12.13
CA THR A 497 12.08 0.17 12.42
C THR A 497 12.48 1.00 11.21
N ASP A 498 13.17 2.12 11.44
CA ASP A 498 13.72 2.94 10.35
C ASP A 498 14.67 2.12 9.45
N LYS A 499 15.47 1.20 10.01
CA LYS A 499 16.37 0.35 9.20
C LYS A 499 15.59 -0.67 8.36
N MET A 500 14.51 -1.25 8.86
CA MET A 500 13.64 -2.12 8.05
C MET A 500 13.09 -1.36 6.83
N LEU A 501 12.67 -0.09 7.01
CA LEU A 501 12.21 0.75 5.92
C LEU A 501 13.34 1.08 4.93
N VAL A 502 14.53 1.45 5.41
CA VAL A 502 15.70 1.67 4.52
C VAL A 502 16.05 0.39 3.75
N ALA A 503 16.00 -0.78 4.38
CA ALA A 503 16.26 -2.06 3.73
C ALA A 503 15.20 -2.40 2.67
N ALA A 504 13.93 -2.06 2.92
CA ALA A 504 12.86 -2.16 1.92
C ALA A 504 13.13 -1.29 0.70
N VAL A 505 13.50 -0.03 0.92
CA VAL A 505 13.85 0.93 -0.14
C VAL A 505 15.03 0.44 -0.98
N GLN A 506 16.09 -0.06 -0.34
CA GLN A 506 17.22 -0.67 -1.03
C GLN A 506 16.79 -1.88 -1.89
N GLY A 507 15.82 -2.66 -1.40
CA GLY A 507 15.23 -3.76 -2.13
C GLY A 507 14.59 -3.30 -3.45
N VAL A 508 13.73 -2.29 -3.40
CA VAL A 508 13.07 -1.73 -4.59
C VAL A 508 14.06 -1.05 -5.53
N ALA A 509 14.93 -0.19 -4.99
CA ALA A 509 15.91 0.55 -5.80
C ALA A 509 16.84 -0.40 -6.56
N SER A 510 17.20 -1.56 -5.97
CA SER A 510 18.05 -2.56 -6.62
C SER A 510 17.40 -3.28 -7.81
N LEU A 511 16.08 -3.15 -7.96
CA LEU A 511 15.30 -3.72 -9.06
C LEU A 511 14.82 -2.65 -10.04
N SER A 512 15.38 -1.45 -9.97
CA SER A 512 15.03 -0.37 -10.90
C SER A 512 15.48 -0.71 -12.31
N PRO A 513 14.56 -0.71 -13.31
CA PRO A 513 14.91 -0.90 -14.73
C PRO A 513 15.97 0.08 -15.23
N ALA A 514 15.96 1.31 -14.69
CA ALA A 514 16.93 2.36 -15.01
C ALA A 514 18.39 2.02 -14.68
N LEU A 515 18.65 0.98 -13.87
CA LEU A 515 20.01 0.49 -13.60
C LEU A 515 20.60 -0.27 -14.79
N GLU A 516 19.76 -0.86 -15.63
CA GLU A 516 20.19 -1.59 -16.84
C GLU A 516 20.17 -0.67 -18.07
N ASP A 517 19.11 0.10 -18.26
CA ASP A 517 18.98 1.10 -19.32
C ASP A 517 18.40 2.41 -18.78
N GLN A 518 19.15 3.51 -18.90
CA GLN A 518 18.77 4.82 -18.37
C GLN A 518 17.51 5.43 -19.01
N ARG A 519 16.98 4.82 -20.08
CA ARG A 519 15.73 5.21 -20.73
C ARG A 519 14.52 4.51 -20.12
N GLU A 520 14.73 3.46 -19.35
CA GLU A 520 13.68 2.72 -18.66
C GLU A 520 13.24 3.43 -17.37
N PRO A 521 12.05 3.12 -16.85
CA PRO A 521 11.53 3.73 -15.62
C PRO A 521 12.46 3.61 -14.40
N LEU A 522 12.47 4.64 -13.55
CA LEU A 522 13.22 4.66 -12.27
C LEU A 522 12.75 3.64 -11.23
N LEU A 523 11.56 3.08 -11.38
CA LEU A 523 10.98 2.09 -10.47
C LEU A 523 10.43 0.92 -11.29
N PRO A 524 10.43 -0.31 -10.74
CA PRO A 524 9.75 -1.43 -11.36
C PRO A 524 8.24 -1.18 -11.41
N GLY A 525 7.59 -1.69 -12.45
CA GLY A 525 6.14 -1.62 -12.60
C GLY A 525 5.38 -2.67 -11.78
N VAL A 526 4.05 -2.64 -11.88
CA VAL A 526 3.17 -3.58 -11.17
C VAL A 526 3.22 -5.00 -11.75
N GLU A 527 3.73 -5.15 -12.97
CA GLU A 527 3.94 -6.42 -13.65
C GLU A 527 4.94 -7.33 -12.94
N ASP A 528 5.97 -6.76 -12.29
CA ASP A 528 7.03 -7.49 -11.58
C ASP A 528 6.82 -7.52 -10.06
N VAL A 529 5.64 -7.08 -9.60
CA VAL A 529 5.40 -6.73 -8.19
C VAL A 529 5.61 -7.88 -7.21
N TRP A 530 5.48 -9.13 -7.64
CA TRP A 530 5.75 -10.30 -6.79
C TRP A 530 7.23 -10.49 -6.51
N ASP A 531 8.08 -10.36 -7.51
CA ASP A 531 9.53 -10.49 -7.34
C ASP A 531 10.08 -9.29 -6.57
N VAL A 532 9.52 -8.11 -6.82
CA VAL A 532 9.76 -6.91 -6.00
C VAL A 532 9.34 -7.16 -4.55
N SER A 533 8.14 -7.66 -4.29
CA SER A 533 7.65 -7.91 -2.92
C SER A 533 8.47 -8.96 -2.17
N VAL A 534 8.93 -10.02 -2.85
CA VAL A 534 9.83 -11.03 -2.26
C VAL A 534 11.18 -10.39 -1.90
N ARG A 535 11.76 -9.58 -2.79
CA ARG A 535 13.01 -8.86 -2.54
C ARG A 535 12.90 -7.91 -1.35
N ILE A 536 11.83 -7.13 -1.29
CA ILE A 536 11.55 -6.23 -0.17
C ILE A 536 11.40 -7.04 1.13
N ALA A 537 10.53 -8.06 1.12
CA ALA A 537 10.26 -8.86 2.29
C ALA A 537 11.53 -9.51 2.84
N ARG A 538 12.39 -10.04 1.96
CA ARG A 538 13.70 -10.58 2.35
C ARG A 538 14.55 -9.54 3.07
N ASN A 539 14.71 -8.35 2.49
CA ASN A 539 15.53 -7.30 3.08
C ASN A 539 14.96 -6.83 4.43
N VAL A 540 13.64 -6.69 4.52
CA VAL A 540 12.92 -6.34 5.75
C VAL A 540 13.11 -7.41 6.83
N ILE A 541 12.99 -8.68 6.48
CA ILE A 541 13.19 -9.81 7.41
C ILE A 541 14.64 -9.82 7.92
N LYS A 542 15.63 -9.64 7.05
CA LYS A 542 17.05 -9.59 7.45
C LYS A 542 17.32 -8.42 8.40
N ALA A 543 16.78 -7.23 8.11
CA ALA A 543 16.88 -6.08 9.01
C ALA A 543 16.19 -6.33 10.36
N ALA A 544 15.01 -6.97 10.35
CA ALA A 544 14.29 -7.31 11.57
C ALA A 544 15.07 -8.31 12.45
N VAL A 545 15.74 -9.30 11.85
CA VAL A 545 16.62 -10.24 12.54
C VAL A 545 17.85 -9.52 13.12
N GLU A 546 18.51 -8.68 12.32
CA GLU A 546 19.69 -7.92 12.75
C GLU A 546 19.39 -7.00 13.93
N GLU A 547 18.22 -6.35 13.94
CA GLU A 547 17.81 -5.45 15.02
C GLU A 547 17.14 -6.18 16.21
N GLY A 548 17.02 -7.51 16.14
CA GLY A 548 16.43 -8.32 17.21
C GLY A 548 14.94 -8.08 17.43
N VAL A 549 14.22 -7.61 16.40
CA VAL A 549 12.76 -7.38 16.43
C VAL A 549 11.97 -8.47 15.72
N ALA A 550 12.61 -9.38 14.97
CA ALA A 550 11.97 -10.59 14.46
C ALA A 550 11.68 -11.59 15.60
N THR A 551 10.47 -12.16 15.63
CA THR A 551 10.07 -13.14 16.65
C THR A 551 9.73 -14.52 16.10
N GLU A 552 9.68 -14.68 14.77
CA GLU A 552 9.53 -15.99 14.13
C GLU A 552 10.85 -16.78 14.21
N GLU A 553 10.76 -18.07 14.54
CA GLU A 553 11.91 -18.97 14.62
C GLU A 553 12.19 -19.65 13.27
N GLY A 554 13.43 -20.10 13.05
CA GLY A 554 13.79 -20.88 11.85
C GLY A 554 13.83 -20.07 10.55
N ILE A 555 13.92 -18.74 10.63
CA ILE A 555 14.17 -17.88 9.47
C ILE A 555 15.53 -18.25 8.84
N PRO A 556 15.60 -18.59 7.54
CA PRO A 556 16.87 -18.91 6.90
C PRO A 556 17.83 -17.73 6.78
N ASP A 557 19.13 -17.99 6.96
CA ASP A 557 20.17 -16.94 6.89
C ASP A 557 20.60 -16.58 5.45
N ASN A 558 20.47 -17.51 4.50
CA ASN A 558 20.90 -17.31 3.12
C ASN A 558 19.74 -16.89 2.22
N ASP A 559 20.05 -16.07 1.20
CA ASP A 559 19.04 -15.42 0.36
C ASP A 559 18.20 -16.42 -0.46
N GLU A 560 18.78 -17.53 -0.94
CA GLU A 560 18.06 -18.52 -1.75
C GLU A 560 17.00 -19.26 -0.92
N ASP A 561 17.40 -19.76 0.25
CA ASP A 561 16.48 -20.42 1.17
C ASP A 561 15.43 -19.45 1.72
N LEU A 562 15.81 -18.20 1.99
CA LEU A 562 14.88 -17.18 2.50
C LEU A 562 13.84 -16.80 1.43
N ASP A 563 14.24 -16.70 0.15
CA ASP A 563 13.29 -16.49 -0.95
C ASP A 563 12.32 -17.69 -1.08
N GLU A 564 12.79 -18.93 -0.99
CA GLU A 564 11.91 -20.12 -1.00
C GLU A 564 10.97 -20.15 0.22
N TRP A 565 11.49 -19.78 1.41
CA TRP A 565 10.73 -19.69 2.66
C TRP A 565 9.64 -18.62 2.61
N ILE A 566 9.91 -17.46 2.00
CA ILE A 566 8.91 -16.41 1.76
C ILE A 566 7.84 -16.93 0.79
N ARG A 567 8.26 -17.45 -0.37
CA ARG A 567 7.32 -17.86 -1.43
C ARG A 567 6.43 -19.03 -1.02
N GLU A 568 6.92 -19.97 -0.21
CA GLU A 568 6.09 -21.07 0.27
C GLU A 568 4.92 -20.61 1.16
N GLN A 569 5.07 -19.44 1.80
CA GLN A 569 4.07 -18.83 2.68
C GLN A 569 3.22 -17.74 1.98
N MET A 570 3.61 -17.32 0.78
CA MET A 570 2.76 -16.48 -0.06
C MET A 570 1.52 -17.26 -0.50
N TRP A 571 0.38 -16.58 -0.51
CA TRP A 571 -0.88 -17.09 -1.03
C TRP A 571 -0.96 -16.89 -2.53
N TYR A 572 -1.31 -17.98 -3.23
CA TYR A 572 -1.49 -18.02 -4.68
C TYR A 572 -2.96 -18.27 -4.98
N PRO A 573 -3.58 -17.54 -5.93
CA PRO A 573 -4.97 -17.73 -6.32
C PRO A 573 -5.13 -18.97 -7.22
N LYS A 574 -4.93 -20.15 -6.63
CA LYS A 574 -5.12 -21.45 -7.27
C LYS A 574 -6.09 -22.29 -6.44
N TYR A 575 -6.97 -23.04 -7.11
CA TYR A 575 -7.79 -24.01 -6.39
C TYR A 575 -6.91 -25.13 -5.84
N ARG A 576 -7.05 -25.39 -4.54
CA ARG A 576 -6.39 -26.50 -3.85
C ARG A 576 -7.42 -27.61 -3.61
N PRO A 577 -7.03 -28.90 -3.65
CA PRO A 577 -7.94 -29.99 -3.32
C PRO A 577 -8.55 -29.79 -1.93
N LEU A 578 -9.84 -30.06 -1.77
CA LEU A 578 -10.48 -30.07 -0.47
C LEU A 578 -10.40 -31.47 0.15
N LYS A 579 -10.13 -31.53 1.45
CA LYS A 579 -10.16 -32.76 2.23
C LYS A 579 -11.30 -32.68 3.24
N LEU A 580 -12.27 -33.58 3.13
CA LEU A 580 -13.40 -33.60 4.05
C LEU A 580 -12.92 -33.94 5.47
N VAL A 581 -13.33 -33.12 6.45
CA VAL A 581 -13.05 -33.33 7.87
C VAL A 581 -14.33 -33.20 8.69
N ALA A 582 -14.39 -33.85 9.84
CA ALA A 582 -15.56 -33.82 10.71
C ALA A 582 -15.75 -32.43 11.35
N LEU A 583 -16.98 -31.93 11.37
CA LEU A 583 -17.30 -30.57 11.85
C LEU A 583 -16.87 -30.30 13.29
N ASN A 584 -16.95 -31.29 14.17
CA ASN A 584 -16.56 -31.18 15.58
C ASN A 584 -15.03 -31.00 15.77
N GLU A 585 -14.22 -31.52 14.84
CA GLU A 585 -12.75 -31.51 14.89
C GLU A 585 -12.15 -30.44 13.97
N ALA A 586 -12.96 -29.85 13.10
CA ALA A 586 -12.54 -28.88 12.10
C ALA A 586 -12.07 -27.56 12.73
N SER A 587 -10.99 -27.01 12.16
CA SER A 587 -10.54 -25.65 12.40
C SER A 587 -11.58 -24.62 11.94
N ARG A 588 -11.42 -23.36 12.35
CA ARG A 588 -12.29 -22.25 11.87
C ARG A 588 -12.24 -22.12 10.34
N GLU A 589 -11.05 -22.24 9.76
CA GLU A 589 -10.86 -22.27 8.32
C GLU A 589 -11.62 -23.43 7.66
N ALA A 590 -11.52 -24.64 8.20
CA ALA A 590 -12.27 -25.76 7.64
C ALA A 590 -13.80 -25.56 7.74
N LYS A 591 -14.27 -24.75 8.69
CA LYS A 591 -15.69 -24.43 8.91
C LYS A 591 -16.19 -23.24 8.10
N GLY A 592 -15.37 -22.57 7.29
CA GLY A 592 -15.81 -21.36 6.60
C GLY A 592 -15.89 -20.13 7.51
N GLU A 593 -15.28 -20.15 8.69
CA GLU A 593 -15.48 -19.12 9.74
C GLU A 593 -14.45 -17.98 9.72
N MET A 594 -13.42 -18.07 8.86
CA MET A 594 -12.44 -16.99 8.70
C MET A 594 -13.09 -15.72 8.17
N LYS A 595 -12.77 -14.57 8.80
CA LYS A 595 -13.38 -13.25 8.49
C LYS A 595 -14.91 -13.20 8.63
N VAL A 596 -15.54 -14.19 9.26
CA VAL A 596 -16.97 -14.18 9.56
C VAL A 596 -17.19 -13.66 10.98
N ALA A 597 -17.59 -12.40 11.10
CA ALA A 597 -17.93 -11.79 12.37
C ALA A 597 -19.05 -12.59 13.08
N GLY A 598 -18.84 -12.89 14.37
CA GLY A 598 -19.83 -13.59 15.20
C GLY A 598 -19.82 -15.11 15.07
N SER A 599 -18.89 -15.68 14.29
CA SER A 599 -18.67 -17.14 14.23
C SER A 599 -18.00 -17.71 15.49
N LEU A 600 -17.41 -16.86 16.32
CA LEU A 600 -16.83 -17.26 17.60
C LEU A 600 -17.92 -17.45 18.66
N ALA A 601 -17.80 -18.50 19.48
CA ALA A 601 -18.65 -18.66 20.67
C ALA A 601 -18.59 -17.38 21.51
N LYS A 602 -19.76 -16.92 22.00
CA LYS A 602 -19.91 -15.63 22.70
C LYS A 602 -18.67 -15.32 23.52
N VAL A 603 -17.95 -14.27 23.11
CA VAL A 603 -16.95 -13.62 23.95
C VAL A 603 -17.70 -13.30 25.24
N GLY A 604 -17.32 -13.93 26.35
CA GLY A 604 -18.07 -13.84 27.60
C GLY A 604 -18.35 -12.38 27.97
N ASN A 605 -19.43 -12.13 28.71
CA ASN A 605 -19.68 -10.79 29.25
C ASN A 605 -18.46 -10.37 30.09
N TRP A 606 -17.74 -9.34 29.65
CA TRP A 606 -16.61 -8.75 30.36
C TRP A 606 -16.72 -7.24 30.33
#